data_AF-A0A349ZRA0-F1
#
_entry.id   AF-A0A349ZRA0-F1
#
_cell.length_a   1.000
_cell.length_b   1.000
_cell.length_c   1.000
_cell.angle_alpha   90.00
_cell.angle_beta   90.00
_cell.angle_gamma   90.00
#
_symmetry.space_group_name_H-M   'P 1'
#
loop_
_entity.id
_entity.type
_entity.pdbx_description
1 polymer ?
#
loop_
_entity_poly.entity_id
_entity_poly.type
_entity_poly.pdbx_seq_one_letter_code
_entity_poly.pdbx_strand_id
1 'polypeptide(L)'
;MAWYDEAIFYHIYPLGLLNAPKENAYDGVTHRLKELTPWIDHIKEIGCNALYVGPLFESVGHGYETTDYRKLDSRLGDNEDLKDFVKKCHDKGVRVILDGVFNHTGRDFFAFKDLKENRENSRYRDWYCNVNFYGNNEYNDGFSYANWGGYNLLVKLNQRNPEVKDYIADTIRFWVKEFDIDGLRLDAADVLDFDFMKMLRSVAQEVKPEFWLMGEVIHGDYSRWVNEGTLHSVTNYVMHKAFYSGHNDHNYFEIAHTQRRLEGMGKSGGSGFKLYNFVDNHDVERIYTKLLNKAHFTPVHILLYTMPGIPSIYYGSEFAIEGRKEKSSDASLRPALELGDFKDAVKNNPATRLIAALGKVRSRTPELSYGDYRELLLTNRQYAFSRNHNGRSVIVTVNNDDGSYTMTLPAGNAPSYMGALSGECVNVSGGNIQVTVQGNSGEIWVPVDPDEKREPAGAPEVIVSGISVKSAGSQKKPEDKEKTGQNGAGAEAGAACESKEGEKKEPEKKGAETDDRTYQEGMIAGLQEAIIAIMEKNGPVTDQMRRDVYNNTHHDSLITWIKSFR
;
A
#
# COMPACT_ATOMS: atom_id res chain seq x y z
N MET A 1 7.34 -2.94 -27.47
CA MET A 1 7.50 -3.40 -26.08
C MET A 1 6.83 -2.37 -25.23
N ALA A 2 6.03 -2.78 -24.25
CA ALA A 2 5.21 -1.83 -23.52
C ALA A 2 6.04 -1.02 -22.52
N TRP A 3 5.72 0.26 -22.36
CA TRP A 3 6.44 1.14 -21.43
C TRP A 3 6.48 0.59 -19.99
N TYR A 4 5.41 -0.09 -19.57
CA TYR A 4 5.29 -0.63 -18.22
C TYR A 4 6.19 -1.84 -17.94
N ASP A 5 6.83 -2.42 -18.97
CA ASP A 5 7.75 -3.55 -18.79
C ASP A 5 9.07 -3.13 -18.14
N GLU A 6 9.50 -1.89 -18.36
CA GLU A 6 10.70 -1.28 -17.74
C GLU A 6 10.33 -0.22 -16.70
N ALA A 7 9.05 -0.18 -16.30
CA ALA A 7 8.60 0.80 -15.33
C ALA A 7 9.20 0.55 -13.94
N ILE A 8 9.47 1.66 -13.27
CA ILE A 8 9.81 1.76 -11.86
C ILE A 8 8.86 2.82 -11.32
N PHE A 9 7.89 2.37 -10.54
CA PHE A 9 6.83 3.23 -10.04
C PHE A 9 7.28 4.01 -8.81
N TYR A 10 6.82 5.25 -8.74
CA TYR A 10 6.76 6.03 -7.53
C TYR A 10 5.29 6.28 -7.20
N HIS A 11 4.86 5.94 -5.99
CA HIS A 11 3.47 6.00 -5.55
C HIS A 11 3.33 7.13 -4.54
N ILE A 12 2.46 8.09 -4.84
CA ILE A 12 2.13 9.21 -3.95
C ILE A 12 0.67 9.12 -3.48
N TYR A 13 0.44 9.55 -2.24
CA TYR A 13 -0.90 9.83 -1.74
C TYR A 13 -1.04 11.37 -1.59
N PRO A 14 -1.64 12.06 -2.57
CA PRO A 14 -1.48 13.50 -2.73
C PRO A 14 -2.07 14.31 -1.56
N LEU A 15 -3.22 13.89 -1.02
CA LEU A 15 -3.86 14.56 0.12
C LEU A 15 -2.94 14.58 1.36
N GLY A 16 -2.30 13.46 1.65
CA GLY A 16 -1.36 13.32 2.78
C GLY A 16 -0.07 14.07 2.52
N LEU A 17 0.57 13.80 1.37
CA LEU A 17 1.84 14.41 0.95
C LEU A 17 1.80 15.95 1.01
N LEU A 18 0.72 16.54 0.50
CA LEU A 18 0.55 18.00 0.41
C LEU A 18 -0.13 18.62 1.63
N ASN A 19 -0.28 17.86 2.73
CA ASN A 19 -0.92 18.33 3.96
C ASN A 19 -2.31 18.95 3.72
N ALA A 20 -3.10 18.33 2.83
CA ALA A 20 -4.45 18.77 2.55
C ALA A 20 -5.33 18.59 3.81
N PRO A 21 -6.33 19.47 4.03
CA PRO A 21 -7.29 19.28 5.11
C PRO A 21 -7.93 17.89 5.08
N LYS A 22 -8.09 17.27 6.24
CA LYS A 22 -8.66 15.92 6.36
C LYS A 22 -10.05 15.82 5.74
N GLU A 23 -10.86 16.87 5.89
CA GLU A 23 -12.20 16.98 5.33
C GLU A 23 -12.27 18.14 4.33
N ASN A 24 -13.07 17.96 3.28
CA ASN A 24 -13.35 18.97 2.27
C ASN A 24 -14.56 19.80 2.72
N ALA A 25 -14.31 21.05 3.07
CA ALA A 25 -15.35 22.00 3.45
C ALA A 25 -16.11 22.58 2.25
N TYR A 26 -15.65 22.30 1.02
CA TYR A 26 -16.16 22.88 -0.23
C TYR A 26 -16.16 24.43 -0.23
N ASP A 27 -15.23 25.05 0.51
CA ASP A 27 -15.13 26.50 0.73
C ASP A 27 -14.26 27.23 -0.31
N GLY A 28 -13.64 26.49 -1.23
CA GLY A 28 -12.86 27.05 -2.33
C GLY A 28 -11.81 26.08 -2.88
N VAL A 29 -11.08 26.53 -3.90
CA VAL A 29 -9.98 25.78 -4.50
C VAL A 29 -8.65 26.25 -3.90
N THR A 30 -7.81 25.31 -3.48
CA THR A 30 -6.41 25.57 -3.10
C THR A 30 -5.47 24.81 -4.02
N HIS A 31 -4.61 25.52 -4.74
CA HIS A 31 -3.74 24.97 -5.78
C HIS A 31 -2.47 24.28 -5.25
N ARG A 32 -2.61 23.33 -4.32
CA ARG A 32 -1.48 22.60 -3.70
C ARG A 32 -0.73 21.69 -4.68
N LEU A 33 -1.39 21.19 -5.73
CA LEU A 33 -0.79 20.26 -6.68
C LEU A 33 0.48 20.82 -7.37
N LYS A 34 0.58 22.15 -7.48
CA LYS A 34 1.77 22.85 -8.02
C LYS A 34 3.04 22.54 -7.24
N GLU A 35 2.91 22.27 -5.94
CA GLU A 35 4.02 21.92 -5.04
C GLU A 35 4.63 20.55 -5.37
N LEU A 36 3.97 19.72 -6.19
CA LEU A 36 4.54 18.46 -6.69
C LEU A 36 5.54 18.65 -7.83
N THR A 37 5.67 19.84 -8.41
CA THR A 37 6.58 20.07 -9.55
C THR A 37 8.03 19.65 -9.24
N PRO A 38 8.63 20.02 -8.08
CA PRO A 38 9.99 19.59 -7.72
C PRO A 38 10.11 18.08 -7.48
N TRP A 39 9.02 17.42 -7.07
CA TRP A 39 9.00 15.97 -6.88
C TRP A 39 9.19 15.21 -8.19
N ILE A 40 8.77 15.76 -9.32
CA ILE A 40 8.98 15.15 -10.64
C ILE A 40 10.48 14.98 -10.93
N ASP A 41 11.29 16.00 -10.62
CA ASP A 41 12.74 15.95 -10.79
C ASP A 41 13.37 14.93 -9.83
N HIS A 42 12.91 14.89 -8.57
CA HIS A 42 13.37 13.90 -7.60
C HIS A 42 13.05 12.46 -7.99
N ILE A 43 11.82 12.19 -8.44
CA ILE A 43 11.37 10.87 -8.94
C ILE A 43 12.30 10.38 -10.04
N LYS A 44 12.66 11.27 -10.98
CA LYS A 44 13.60 10.95 -12.05
C LYS A 44 15.02 10.74 -11.54
N GLU A 45 15.48 11.55 -10.58
CA GLU A 45 16.81 11.45 -9.98
C GLU A 45 17.02 10.09 -9.28
N ILE A 46 16.00 9.57 -8.59
CA ILE A 46 16.06 8.24 -7.97
C ILE A 46 15.79 7.09 -8.96
N GLY A 47 15.63 7.40 -10.25
CA GLY A 47 15.50 6.42 -11.33
C GLY A 47 14.09 5.89 -11.56
N CYS A 48 13.05 6.49 -10.95
CA CYS A 48 11.66 6.16 -11.27
C CYS A 48 11.22 6.83 -12.58
N ASN A 49 10.35 6.18 -13.33
CA ASN A 49 9.87 6.62 -14.65
C ASN A 49 8.35 6.49 -14.80
N ALA A 50 7.65 6.08 -13.75
CA ALA A 50 6.21 6.03 -13.69
C ALA A 50 5.72 6.52 -12.33
N LEU A 51 4.60 7.24 -12.32
CA LEU A 51 3.99 7.83 -11.15
C LEU A 51 2.58 7.25 -11.00
N TYR A 52 2.32 6.65 -9.83
CA TYR A 52 0.98 6.30 -9.39
C TYR A 52 0.50 7.36 -8.40
N VAL A 53 -0.51 8.11 -8.81
CA VAL A 53 -1.19 9.08 -7.94
C VAL A 53 -2.41 8.39 -7.33
N GLY A 54 -2.42 8.27 -6.01
CA GLY A 54 -3.59 7.82 -5.25
C GLY A 54 -4.80 8.75 -5.45
N PRO A 55 -5.90 8.56 -4.70
CA PRO A 55 -7.12 9.31 -4.93
C PRO A 55 -6.92 10.83 -4.93
N LEU A 56 -7.41 11.47 -6.00
CA LEU A 56 -7.23 12.91 -6.26
C LEU A 56 -8.50 13.62 -6.74
N PHE A 57 -9.55 12.87 -7.08
CA PHE A 57 -10.82 13.45 -7.50
C PHE A 57 -11.66 13.89 -6.29
N GLU A 58 -12.58 14.83 -6.50
CA GLU A 58 -13.36 15.46 -5.44
C GLU A 58 -13.97 14.42 -4.50
N SER A 59 -13.72 14.60 -3.21
CA SER A 59 -14.14 13.70 -2.15
C SER A 59 -14.39 14.46 -0.85
N VAL A 60 -15.03 13.81 0.12
CA VAL A 60 -15.29 14.41 1.44
C VAL A 60 -14.06 14.34 2.34
N GLY A 61 -13.38 13.19 2.41
CA GLY A 61 -12.33 12.94 3.39
C GLY A 61 -11.08 12.34 2.77
N HIS A 62 -10.93 11.02 2.86
CA HIS A 62 -9.70 10.32 2.47
C HIS A 62 -9.55 10.07 0.96
N GLY A 63 -10.48 10.49 0.13
CA GLY A 63 -10.36 10.41 -1.34
C GLY A 63 -11.10 9.25 -2.00
N TYR A 64 -11.55 8.25 -1.23
CA TYR A 64 -12.25 7.07 -1.79
C TYR A 64 -13.78 7.22 -1.76
N GLU A 65 -14.29 8.18 -0.99
CA GLU A 65 -15.67 8.63 -0.99
C GLU A 65 -15.92 9.68 -2.09
N THR A 66 -15.64 9.32 -3.34
CA THR A 66 -15.70 10.23 -4.49
C THR A 66 -17.07 10.86 -4.66
N THR A 67 -17.10 12.19 -4.83
CA THR A 67 -18.30 13.01 -5.02
C THR A 67 -18.41 13.55 -6.44
N ASP A 68 -17.28 13.70 -7.14
CA ASP A 68 -17.23 13.99 -8.57
C ASP A 68 -15.95 13.40 -9.20
N TYR A 69 -16.12 12.47 -10.13
CA TYR A 69 -14.98 11.85 -10.84
C TYR A 69 -14.32 12.78 -11.87
N ARG A 70 -14.94 13.87 -12.28
CA ARG A 70 -14.45 14.75 -13.36
C ARG A 70 -13.87 16.07 -12.85
N LYS A 71 -13.78 16.22 -11.53
CA LYS A 71 -13.25 17.40 -10.86
C LYS A 71 -12.10 16.99 -9.94
N LEU A 72 -10.93 17.61 -10.13
CA LEU A 72 -9.84 17.52 -9.15
C LEU A 72 -10.33 18.00 -7.79
N ASP A 73 -9.97 17.30 -6.73
CA ASP A 73 -10.34 17.66 -5.37
C ASP A 73 -9.91 19.11 -5.07
N SER A 74 -10.86 19.94 -4.66
CA SER A 74 -10.64 21.37 -4.41
C SER A 74 -9.59 21.66 -3.33
N ARG A 75 -9.25 20.68 -2.48
CA ARG A 75 -8.13 20.79 -1.53
C ARG A 75 -6.77 20.68 -2.22
N LEU A 76 -6.71 20.10 -3.41
CA LEU A 76 -5.50 19.90 -4.21
C LEU A 76 -5.34 20.92 -5.33
N GLY A 77 -6.45 21.37 -5.95
CA GLY A 77 -6.41 22.37 -7.02
C GLY A 77 -7.63 22.32 -7.92
N ASP A 78 -7.43 22.69 -9.18
CA ASP A 78 -8.41 22.52 -10.26
C ASP A 78 -7.90 21.59 -11.39
N ASN A 79 -8.74 21.37 -12.40
CA ASN A 79 -8.40 20.51 -13.53
C ASN A 79 -7.22 21.05 -14.37
N GLU A 80 -6.99 22.36 -14.41
CA GLU A 80 -5.84 22.92 -15.13
C GLU A 80 -4.53 22.61 -14.39
N ASP A 81 -4.55 22.60 -13.05
CA ASP A 81 -3.40 22.17 -12.25
C ASP A 81 -3.03 20.71 -12.55
N LEU A 82 -4.02 19.81 -12.62
CA LEU A 82 -3.78 18.39 -12.93
C LEU A 82 -3.21 18.21 -14.34
N LYS A 83 -3.77 18.94 -15.31
CA LYS A 83 -3.31 18.92 -16.69
C LYS A 83 -1.87 19.40 -16.84
N ASP A 84 -1.52 20.52 -16.20
CA ASP A 84 -0.15 21.03 -16.18
C ASP A 84 0.81 20.07 -15.46
N PHE A 85 0.37 19.45 -14.36
CA PHE A 85 1.15 18.46 -13.63
C PHE A 85 1.47 17.23 -14.49
N VAL A 86 0.47 16.62 -15.14
CA VAL A 86 0.69 15.46 -16.02
C VAL A 86 1.59 15.83 -17.20
N LYS A 87 1.38 17.00 -17.81
CA LYS A 87 2.25 17.49 -18.88
C LYS A 87 3.70 17.59 -18.42
N LYS A 88 3.97 18.15 -17.25
CA LYS A 88 5.33 18.26 -16.68
C LYS A 88 5.96 16.89 -16.40
N CYS A 89 5.18 15.91 -15.95
CA CYS A 89 5.64 14.53 -15.80
C CYS A 89 6.10 13.96 -17.16
N HIS A 90 5.29 14.12 -18.20
CA HIS A 90 5.63 13.65 -19.55
C HIS A 90 6.83 14.36 -20.16
N ASP A 91 6.95 15.68 -19.98
CA ASP A 91 8.13 16.46 -20.42
C ASP A 91 9.43 15.91 -19.80
N LYS A 92 9.34 15.23 -18.66
CA LYS A 92 10.45 14.56 -17.97
C LYS A 92 10.55 13.07 -18.26
N GLY A 93 9.64 12.50 -19.04
CA GLY A 93 9.59 11.07 -19.37
C GLY A 93 8.98 10.20 -18.26
N VAL A 94 8.18 10.80 -17.37
CA VAL A 94 7.47 10.09 -16.29
C VAL A 94 6.03 9.85 -16.74
N ARG A 95 5.63 8.58 -16.79
CA ARG A 95 4.24 8.16 -17.08
C ARG A 95 3.37 8.39 -15.85
N VAL A 96 2.08 8.72 -16.03
CA VAL A 96 1.17 8.98 -14.91
C VAL A 96 -0.04 8.07 -14.96
N ILE A 97 -0.30 7.35 -13.87
CA ILE A 97 -1.55 6.62 -13.66
C ILE A 97 -2.30 7.16 -12.45
N LEU A 98 -3.63 7.07 -12.52
CA LEU A 98 -4.52 7.56 -11.46
C LEU A 98 -5.28 6.43 -10.77
N ASP A 99 -5.78 6.70 -9.58
CA ASP A 99 -6.70 5.81 -8.86
C ASP A 99 -8.14 5.88 -9.40
N GLY A 100 -8.66 4.74 -9.84
CA GLY A 100 -10.01 4.55 -10.37
C GLY A 100 -10.90 3.85 -9.36
N VAL A 101 -11.55 4.64 -8.49
CA VAL A 101 -12.46 4.15 -7.44
C VAL A 101 -13.83 3.83 -8.01
N PHE A 102 -13.96 2.72 -8.72
CA PHE A 102 -15.18 2.37 -9.49
C PHE A 102 -16.09 1.33 -8.81
N ASN A 103 -15.71 0.83 -7.63
CA ASN A 103 -16.57 -0.07 -6.86
C ASN A 103 -17.71 0.67 -6.15
N HIS A 104 -17.46 1.90 -5.71
CA HIS A 104 -18.37 2.67 -4.86
C HIS A 104 -18.19 4.18 -5.08
N THR A 105 -19.16 4.96 -4.61
CA THR A 105 -19.08 6.44 -4.54
C THR A 105 -19.29 6.91 -3.11
N GLY A 106 -18.93 8.17 -2.84
CA GLY A 106 -19.36 8.86 -1.64
C GLY A 106 -20.85 9.18 -1.63
N ARG A 107 -21.37 9.54 -0.45
CA ARG A 107 -22.78 9.94 -0.25
C ARG A 107 -23.15 11.30 -0.84
N ASP A 108 -22.17 12.07 -1.28
CA ASP A 108 -22.37 13.38 -1.89
C ASP A 108 -22.32 13.38 -3.42
N PHE A 109 -22.13 12.20 -4.01
CA PHE A 109 -22.19 11.97 -5.44
C PHE A 109 -23.59 12.30 -5.98
N PHE A 110 -23.64 12.95 -7.16
CA PHE A 110 -24.89 13.51 -7.71
C PHE A 110 -26.03 12.47 -7.80
N ALA A 111 -25.71 11.25 -8.22
CA ALA A 111 -26.69 10.18 -8.37
C ALA A 111 -27.24 9.70 -7.02
N PHE A 112 -26.40 9.68 -5.97
CA PHE A 112 -26.84 9.30 -4.63
C PHE A 112 -27.61 10.42 -3.94
N LYS A 113 -27.26 11.69 -4.20
CA LYS A 113 -28.05 12.85 -3.73
C LYS A 113 -29.48 12.79 -4.29
N ASP A 114 -29.62 12.55 -5.59
CA ASP A 114 -30.92 12.38 -6.22
C ASP A 114 -31.69 11.17 -5.65
N LEU A 115 -31.01 10.06 -5.36
CA LEU A 115 -31.62 8.91 -4.70
C LEU A 115 -32.16 9.25 -3.30
N LYS A 116 -31.42 10.01 -2.49
CA LYS A 116 -31.87 10.46 -1.17
C LYS A 116 -33.09 11.36 -1.25
N GLU A 117 -33.12 12.27 -2.23
CA GLU A 117 -34.19 13.25 -2.40
C GLU A 117 -35.46 12.63 -3.00
N ASN A 118 -35.32 11.87 -4.08
CA ASN A 118 -36.44 11.39 -4.90
C ASN A 118 -36.86 9.95 -4.59
N ARG A 119 -36.07 9.23 -3.78
CA ARG A 119 -36.32 7.86 -3.31
C ARG A 119 -36.75 6.92 -4.46
N GLU A 120 -37.93 6.31 -4.38
CA GLU A 120 -38.47 5.38 -5.37
C GLU A 120 -38.58 5.99 -6.78
N ASN A 121 -38.68 7.32 -6.88
CA ASN A 121 -38.82 8.07 -8.12
C ASN A 121 -37.47 8.54 -8.70
N SER A 122 -36.34 8.26 -8.05
CA SER A 122 -35.02 8.62 -8.55
C SER A 122 -34.68 7.87 -9.85
N ARG A 123 -34.17 8.60 -10.86
CA ARG A 123 -33.67 7.98 -12.10
C ARG A 123 -32.41 7.13 -11.88
N TYR A 124 -31.72 7.34 -10.76
CA TYR A 124 -30.47 6.68 -10.43
C TYR A 124 -30.64 5.54 -9.41
N ARG A 125 -31.87 5.17 -9.06
CA ARG A 125 -32.14 4.05 -8.13
C ARG A 125 -31.34 2.80 -8.49
N ASP A 126 -31.34 2.44 -9.77
CA ASP A 126 -30.72 1.19 -10.24
C ASP A 126 -29.19 1.32 -10.48
N TRP A 127 -28.61 2.50 -10.20
CA TRP A 127 -27.14 2.69 -10.17
C TRP A 127 -26.51 2.08 -8.91
N TYR A 128 -27.30 1.78 -7.88
CA TYR A 128 -26.80 1.29 -6.60
C TYR A 128 -27.31 -0.12 -6.29
N CYS A 129 -26.47 -0.91 -5.63
CA CYS A 129 -26.80 -2.29 -5.29
C CYS A 129 -27.74 -2.36 -4.07
N ASN A 130 -28.75 -3.24 -4.13
CA ASN A 130 -29.63 -3.62 -3.01
C ASN A 130 -30.30 -2.44 -2.28
N VAL A 131 -30.73 -1.41 -3.01
CA VAL A 131 -31.52 -0.31 -2.44
C VAL A 131 -32.85 -0.85 -1.91
N ASN A 132 -33.12 -0.64 -0.62
CA ASN A 132 -34.34 -1.05 0.06
C ASN A 132 -34.97 0.14 0.80
N PHE A 133 -36.04 0.68 0.23
CA PHE A 133 -36.78 1.83 0.78
C PHE A 133 -37.57 1.55 2.06
N TYR A 134 -37.69 0.29 2.46
CA TYR A 134 -38.30 -0.11 3.74
C TYR A 134 -37.26 -0.36 4.85
N GLY A 135 -35.97 -0.19 4.55
CA GLY A 135 -34.87 -0.29 5.50
C GLY A 135 -34.43 1.06 6.07
N ASN A 136 -33.30 1.06 6.77
CA ASN A 136 -32.61 2.28 7.18
C ASN A 136 -31.11 2.00 7.41
N ASN A 137 -30.34 3.05 7.64
CA ASN A 137 -28.92 3.00 7.99
C ASN A 137 -28.61 3.97 9.15
N GLU A 138 -27.35 4.07 9.57
CA GLU A 138 -26.88 4.93 10.66
C GLU A 138 -27.02 6.43 10.39
N TYR A 139 -27.19 6.83 9.12
CA TYR A 139 -27.42 8.22 8.73
C TYR A 139 -28.91 8.59 8.73
N ASN A 140 -29.80 7.64 9.00
CA ASN A 140 -31.26 7.83 9.03
C ASN A 140 -31.84 8.36 7.71
N ASP A 141 -31.36 7.84 6.58
CA ASP A 141 -31.87 8.22 5.25
C ASP A 141 -33.30 7.70 4.97
N GLY A 142 -33.81 6.79 5.81
CA GLY A 142 -35.10 6.13 5.63
C GLY A 142 -35.08 5.08 4.51
N PHE A 143 -33.90 4.56 4.16
CA PHE A 143 -33.68 3.40 3.29
C PHE A 143 -32.30 2.78 3.56
N SER A 144 -32.06 1.57 3.08
CA SER A 144 -30.75 0.91 3.14
C SER A 144 -30.24 0.53 1.75
N TYR A 145 -28.95 0.22 1.64
CA TYR A 145 -28.26 -0.13 0.38
C TYR A 145 -27.03 -0.99 0.67
N ALA A 146 -26.46 -1.61 -0.37
CA ALA A 146 -25.18 -2.31 -0.25
C ALA A 146 -24.02 -1.30 -0.22
N ASN A 147 -23.04 -1.56 0.64
CA ASN A 147 -21.86 -0.72 0.81
C ASN A 147 -20.57 -1.54 0.64
N TRP A 148 -19.43 -0.84 0.67
CA TRP A 148 -18.13 -1.50 0.74
C TRP A 148 -17.67 -1.64 2.20
N GLY A 149 -17.22 -2.85 2.56
CA GLY A 149 -16.59 -3.13 3.86
C GLY A 149 -17.48 -2.95 5.10
N GLY A 150 -18.80 -2.76 4.95
CA GLY A 150 -19.70 -2.42 6.05
C GLY A 150 -19.84 -0.92 6.31
N TYR A 151 -19.19 -0.06 5.51
CA TYR A 151 -19.18 1.39 5.71
C TYR A 151 -20.22 2.07 4.82
N ASN A 152 -21.34 2.54 5.37
CA ASN A 152 -22.39 3.18 4.55
C ASN A 152 -21.95 4.51 3.92
N LEU A 153 -20.81 5.09 4.32
CA LEU A 153 -20.19 6.20 3.58
C LEU A 153 -19.82 5.82 2.13
N LEU A 154 -19.50 4.55 1.89
CA LEU A 154 -18.99 4.02 0.63
C LEU A 154 -20.08 3.22 -0.08
N VAL A 155 -20.91 3.92 -0.84
CA VAL A 155 -22.15 3.42 -1.47
C VAL A 155 -21.80 2.59 -2.70
N LYS A 156 -22.16 1.29 -2.72
CA LYS A 156 -21.73 0.37 -3.78
C LYS A 156 -22.47 0.60 -5.11
N LEU A 157 -21.71 0.80 -6.18
CA LEU A 157 -22.25 0.92 -7.54
C LEU A 157 -22.69 -0.43 -8.10
N ASN A 158 -23.75 -0.39 -8.90
CA ASN A 158 -24.24 -1.51 -9.69
C ASN A 158 -23.50 -1.58 -11.03
N GLN A 159 -22.36 -2.27 -11.02
CA GLN A 159 -21.50 -2.45 -12.20
C GLN A 159 -22.14 -3.24 -13.35
N ARG A 160 -23.35 -3.79 -13.16
CA ARG A 160 -24.13 -4.45 -14.21
C ARG A 160 -25.07 -3.50 -14.94
N ASN A 161 -25.36 -2.34 -14.36
CA ASN A 161 -26.20 -1.32 -14.99
C ASN A 161 -25.46 -0.70 -16.20
N PRO A 162 -26.05 -0.71 -17.40
CA PRO A 162 -25.43 -0.11 -18.59
C PRO A 162 -25.08 1.38 -18.42
N GLU A 163 -25.95 2.19 -17.78
CA GLU A 163 -25.68 3.61 -17.57
C GLU A 163 -24.47 3.84 -16.67
N VAL A 164 -24.26 2.98 -15.65
CA VAL A 164 -23.08 3.04 -14.79
C VAL A 164 -21.83 2.69 -15.60
N LYS A 165 -21.89 1.65 -16.44
CA LYS A 165 -20.77 1.27 -17.33
C LYS A 165 -20.41 2.41 -18.28
N ASP A 166 -21.40 3.00 -18.92
CA ASP A 166 -21.23 4.10 -19.87
C ASP A 166 -20.65 5.33 -19.16
N TYR A 167 -21.18 5.69 -17.99
CA TYR A 167 -20.68 6.81 -17.20
C TYR A 167 -19.19 6.64 -16.81
N ILE A 168 -18.79 5.44 -16.36
CA ILE A 168 -17.40 5.15 -16.02
C ILE A 168 -16.51 5.13 -17.27
N ALA A 169 -16.95 4.51 -18.37
CA ALA A 169 -16.22 4.51 -19.63
C ALA A 169 -15.97 5.95 -20.13
N ASP A 170 -16.99 6.80 -20.09
CA ASP A 170 -16.90 8.21 -20.46
C ASP A 170 -16.01 9.02 -19.52
N THR A 171 -15.99 8.67 -18.23
CA THR A 171 -15.06 9.27 -17.26
C THR A 171 -13.62 8.93 -17.59
N ILE A 172 -13.32 7.69 -17.96
CA ILE A 172 -11.97 7.29 -18.41
C ILE A 172 -11.58 8.02 -19.70
N ARG A 173 -12.49 8.07 -20.68
CA ARG A 173 -12.29 8.85 -21.92
C ARG A 173 -12.02 10.31 -21.62
N PHE A 174 -12.75 10.89 -20.67
CA PHE A 174 -12.54 12.27 -20.20
C PHE A 174 -11.16 12.43 -19.58
N TRP A 175 -10.74 11.57 -18.66
CA TRP A 175 -9.42 11.67 -18.02
C TRP A 175 -8.28 11.58 -19.03
N VAL A 176 -8.39 10.68 -20.01
CA VAL A 176 -7.39 10.55 -21.07
C VAL A 176 -7.39 11.78 -21.98
N LYS A 177 -8.57 12.26 -22.38
CA LYS A 177 -8.67 13.43 -23.26
C LYS A 177 -8.20 14.72 -22.60
N GLU A 178 -8.54 14.92 -21.32
CA GLU A 178 -8.30 16.18 -20.63
C GLU A 178 -6.91 16.24 -20.00
N PHE A 179 -6.46 15.14 -19.39
CA PHE A 179 -5.23 15.09 -18.60
C PHE A 179 -4.12 14.26 -19.24
N ASP A 180 -4.40 13.53 -20.32
CA ASP A 180 -3.42 12.68 -21.02
C ASP A 180 -2.82 11.54 -20.16
N ILE A 181 -3.55 10.98 -19.20
CA ILE A 181 -3.05 9.90 -18.33
C ILE A 181 -2.65 8.62 -19.12
N ASP A 182 -1.76 7.80 -18.56
CA ASP A 182 -1.17 6.61 -19.19
C ASP A 182 -1.72 5.27 -18.67
N GLY A 183 -2.57 5.31 -17.65
CA GLY A 183 -3.17 4.10 -17.08
C GLY A 183 -3.97 4.35 -15.80
N LEU A 184 -4.48 3.26 -15.22
CA LEU A 184 -5.28 3.28 -14.00
C LEU A 184 -4.88 2.19 -13.01
N ARG A 185 -4.90 2.55 -11.72
CA ARG A 185 -5.01 1.62 -10.60
C ARG A 185 -6.48 1.50 -10.23
N LEU A 186 -7.06 0.30 -10.31
CA LEU A 186 -8.44 0.03 -9.95
C LEU A 186 -8.53 -0.35 -8.47
N ASP A 187 -9.22 0.48 -7.70
CA ASP A 187 -9.50 0.24 -6.28
C ASP A 187 -10.41 -0.98 -6.08
N ALA A 188 -10.14 -1.76 -5.02
CA ALA A 188 -10.92 -2.93 -4.65
C ALA A 188 -11.23 -3.86 -5.85
N ALA A 189 -10.22 -4.09 -6.70
CA ALA A 189 -10.38 -4.88 -7.93
C ALA A 189 -10.75 -6.34 -7.64
N ASP A 190 -10.42 -6.86 -6.47
CA ASP A 190 -10.82 -8.20 -6.03
C ASP A 190 -12.34 -8.42 -5.96
N VAL A 191 -13.13 -7.34 -5.80
CA VAL A 191 -14.60 -7.39 -5.73
C VAL A 191 -15.34 -6.79 -6.93
N LEU A 192 -14.61 -6.29 -7.94
CA LEU A 192 -15.22 -5.83 -9.19
C LEU A 192 -15.74 -7.01 -10.03
N ASP A 193 -16.84 -6.80 -10.75
CA ASP A 193 -17.40 -7.79 -11.67
C ASP A 193 -16.46 -8.01 -12.87
N PHE A 194 -16.23 -9.26 -13.27
CA PHE A 194 -15.29 -9.58 -14.35
C PHE A 194 -15.75 -9.04 -15.71
N ASP A 195 -17.05 -8.95 -15.99
CA ASP A 195 -17.53 -8.36 -17.25
C ASP A 195 -17.41 -6.84 -17.22
N PHE A 196 -17.46 -6.23 -16.03
CA PHE A 196 -17.08 -4.84 -15.85
C PHE A 196 -15.58 -4.63 -16.14
N MET A 197 -14.69 -5.48 -15.63
CA MET A 197 -13.25 -5.42 -15.95
C MET A 197 -12.95 -5.61 -17.43
N LYS A 198 -13.65 -6.52 -18.13
CA LYS A 198 -13.51 -6.69 -19.59
C LYS A 198 -13.92 -5.43 -20.34
N MET A 199 -14.99 -4.77 -19.90
CA MET A 199 -15.38 -3.47 -20.44
C MET A 199 -14.28 -2.43 -20.23
N LEU A 200 -13.73 -2.32 -19.01
CA LEU A 200 -12.61 -1.42 -18.73
C LEU A 200 -11.38 -1.73 -19.61
N ARG A 201 -11.09 -3.01 -19.84
CA ARG A 201 -10.00 -3.44 -20.75
C ARG A 201 -10.26 -3.01 -22.20
N SER A 202 -11.50 -3.13 -22.68
CA SER A 202 -11.88 -2.63 -24.00
C SER A 202 -11.73 -1.11 -24.11
N VAL A 203 -12.16 -0.37 -23.08
CA VAL A 203 -12.01 1.10 -23.05
C VAL A 203 -10.53 1.49 -23.01
N ALA A 204 -9.70 0.80 -22.22
CA ALA A 204 -8.25 1.03 -22.19
C ALA A 204 -7.61 0.88 -23.58
N GLN A 205 -8.00 -0.16 -24.34
CA GLN A 205 -7.53 -0.37 -25.71
C GLN A 205 -8.04 0.69 -26.70
N GLU A 206 -9.24 1.23 -26.47
CA GLU A 206 -9.84 2.30 -27.28
C GLU A 206 -9.11 3.63 -27.07
N VAL A 207 -8.84 4.01 -25.81
CA VAL A 207 -8.37 5.36 -25.48
C VAL A 207 -6.91 5.60 -25.83
N LYS A 208 -6.03 4.62 -25.58
CA LYS A 208 -4.59 4.72 -25.89
C LYS A 208 -3.95 3.34 -26.12
N PRO A 209 -3.03 3.21 -27.08
CA PRO A 209 -2.12 2.08 -27.12
C PRO A 209 -1.33 2.00 -25.81
N GLU A 210 -1.20 0.79 -25.25
CA GLU A 210 -0.46 0.54 -24.00
C GLU A 210 -1.01 1.27 -22.75
N PHE A 211 -2.30 1.63 -22.74
CA PHE A 211 -2.97 2.14 -21.54
C PHE A 211 -2.97 1.09 -20.43
N TRP A 212 -2.25 1.35 -19.35
CA TRP A 212 -2.01 0.34 -18.32
C TRP A 212 -3.21 0.20 -17.37
N LEU A 213 -3.48 -1.02 -16.95
CA LEU A 213 -4.54 -1.34 -15.98
C LEU A 213 -3.96 -2.26 -14.91
N MET A 214 -3.92 -1.75 -13.68
CA MET A 214 -3.49 -2.48 -12.49
C MET A 214 -4.65 -2.58 -11.52
N GLY A 215 -4.94 -3.76 -10.97
CA GLY A 215 -5.94 -3.92 -9.92
C GLY A 215 -5.35 -4.02 -8.52
N GLU A 216 -6.02 -3.45 -7.53
CA GLU A 216 -5.80 -3.84 -6.15
C GLU A 216 -6.42 -5.21 -5.87
N VAL A 217 -5.57 -6.21 -5.67
CA VAL A 217 -5.99 -7.57 -5.28
C VAL A 217 -5.13 -8.02 -4.11
N ILE A 218 -5.75 -8.16 -2.94
CA ILE A 218 -5.06 -8.46 -1.69
C ILE A 218 -4.79 -9.96 -1.50
N HIS A 219 -5.62 -10.83 -2.09
CA HIS A 219 -5.51 -12.28 -1.94
C HIS A 219 -6.10 -13.06 -3.12
N GLY A 220 -5.77 -14.34 -3.21
CA GLY A 220 -6.36 -15.27 -4.17
C GLY A 220 -5.40 -15.67 -5.30
N ASP A 221 -5.97 -16.27 -6.35
CA ASP A 221 -5.23 -16.66 -7.54
C ASP A 221 -5.21 -15.51 -8.56
N TYR A 222 -4.05 -14.86 -8.69
CA TYR A 222 -3.88 -13.69 -9.55
C TYR A 222 -4.14 -13.96 -11.04
N SER A 223 -4.11 -15.22 -11.49
CA SER A 223 -4.46 -15.60 -12.88
C SER A 223 -5.88 -15.23 -13.28
N ARG A 224 -6.79 -15.14 -12.30
CA ARG A 224 -8.18 -14.74 -12.53
C ARG A 224 -8.30 -13.30 -13.02
N TRP A 225 -7.39 -12.43 -12.59
CA TRP A 225 -7.41 -11.00 -12.88
C TRP A 225 -6.39 -10.59 -13.93
N VAL A 226 -5.21 -11.22 -13.94
CA VAL A 226 -4.12 -10.92 -14.88
C VAL A 226 -4.18 -11.87 -16.07
N ASN A 227 -4.74 -11.39 -17.18
CA ASN A 227 -4.83 -12.10 -18.45
C ASN A 227 -5.12 -11.11 -19.60
N GLU A 228 -5.25 -11.62 -20.82
CA GLU A 228 -5.47 -10.81 -22.02
C GLU A 228 -6.80 -10.03 -22.02
N GLY A 229 -7.82 -10.53 -21.31
CA GLY A 229 -9.18 -9.98 -21.32
C GLY A 229 -9.50 -9.02 -20.17
N THR A 230 -8.71 -9.01 -19.09
CA THR A 230 -8.96 -8.16 -17.91
C THR A 230 -7.78 -7.23 -17.63
N LEU A 231 -6.99 -7.47 -16.60
CA LEU A 231 -5.98 -6.52 -16.12
C LEU A 231 -4.58 -6.87 -16.63
N HIS A 232 -3.72 -5.86 -16.78
CA HIS A 232 -2.32 -6.05 -17.14
C HIS A 232 -1.48 -6.48 -15.94
N SER A 233 -1.86 -6.04 -14.74
CA SER A 233 -1.16 -6.33 -13.49
C SER A 233 -2.10 -6.28 -12.28
N VAL A 234 -1.63 -6.78 -11.15
CA VAL A 234 -2.25 -6.57 -9.84
C VAL A 234 -1.19 -6.29 -8.77
N THR A 235 -1.61 -5.70 -7.66
CA THR A 235 -0.77 -5.49 -6.46
C THR A 235 -0.28 -6.81 -5.88
N ASN A 236 1.03 -6.97 -5.72
CA ASN A 236 1.63 -8.22 -5.26
C ASN A 236 1.72 -8.32 -3.72
N TYR A 237 0.56 -8.37 -3.05
CA TYR A 237 0.50 -8.46 -1.57
C TYR A 237 1.18 -9.70 -1.01
N VAL A 238 1.17 -10.83 -1.75
CA VAL A 238 1.84 -12.06 -1.32
C VAL A 238 3.37 -11.90 -1.29
N MET A 239 3.95 -11.22 -2.27
CA MET A 239 5.40 -10.93 -2.26
C MET A 239 5.75 -9.84 -1.26
N HIS A 240 4.93 -8.79 -1.11
CA HIS A 240 5.09 -7.79 -0.04
C HIS A 240 5.19 -8.48 1.33
N LYS A 241 4.30 -9.43 1.61
CA LYS A 241 4.34 -10.22 2.85
C LYS A 241 5.68 -10.94 3.00
N ALA A 242 6.05 -11.71 1.98
CA ALA A 242 7.27 -12.50 1.99
C ALA A 242 8.53 -11.63 2.16
N PHE A 243 8.56 -10.42 1.60
CA PHE A 243 9.68 -9.50 1.77
C PHE A 243 9.91 -9.13 3.22
N TYR A 244 8.91 -8.63 3.96
CA TYR A 244 9.17 -8.22 5.33
C TYR A 244 9.33 -9.43 6.28
N SER A 245 8.50 -10.47 6.16
CA SER A 245 8.58 -11.60 7.10
C SER A 245 9.79 -12.48 6.83
N GLY A 246 10.15 -12.73 5.58
CA GLY A 246 11.35 -13.50 5.23
C GLY A 246 12.63 -12.85 5.74
N HIS A 247 12.67 -11.52 5.88
CA HIS A 247 13.80 -10.84 6.52
C HIS A 247 13.70 -10.82 8.04
N ASN A 248 12.52 -10.59 8.61
CA ASN A 248 12.35 -10.58 10.07
C ASN A 248 12.60 -11.96 10.70
N ASP A 249 12.19 -13.02 10.02
CA ASP A 249 12.31 -14.40 10.49
C ASP A 249 13.60 -15.08 10.00
N HIS A 250 14.44 -14.37 9.22
CA HIS A 250 15.63 -14.92 8.55
C HIS A 250 15.32 -16.21 7.77
N ASN A 251 14.31 -16.14 6.90
CA ASN A 251 13.78 -17.27 6.14
C ASN A 251 13.54 -16.91 4.68
N TYR A 252 14.61 -16.97 3.87
CA TYR A 252 14.51 -16.77 2.42
C TYR A 252 13.78 -17.90 1.67
N PHE A 253 13.54 -19.06 2.30
CA PHE A 253 12.65 -20.06 1.69
C PHE A 253 11.24 -19.53 1.50
N GLU A 254 10.79 -18.58 2.34
CA GLU A 254 9.48 -17.95 2.17
C GLU A 254 9.39 -17.13 0.88
N ILE A 255 10.41 -16.33 0.60
CA ILE A 255 10.50 -15.49 -0.60
C ILE A 255 10.60 -16.39 -1.84
N ALA A 256 11.50 -17.37 -1.82
CA ALA A 256 11.68 -18.31 -2.91
C ALA A 256 10.41 -19.13 -3.22
N HIS A 257 9.74 -19.64 -2.18
CA HIS A 257 8.47 -20.35 -2.34
C HIS A 257 7.39 -19.46 -2.96
N THR A 258 7.28 -18.22 -2.50
CA THR A 258 6.33 -17.24 -3.04
C THR A 258 6.61 -16.96 -4.51
N GLN A 259 7.87 -16.75 -4.88
CA GLN A 259 8.27 -16.55 -6.28
C GLN A 259 7.91 -17.76 -7.15
N ARG A 260 8.26 -18.98 -6.74
CA ARG A 260 7.92 -20.21 -7.49
C ARG A 260 6.42 -20.37 -7.68
N ARG A 261 5.62 -20.02 -6.67
CA ARG A 261 4.15 -20.06 -6.76
C ARG A 261 3.63 -19.05 -7.78
N LEU A 262 4.13 -17.82 -7.76
CA LEU A 262 3.77 -16.77 -8.73
C LEU A 262 4.11 -17.18 -10.17
N GLU A 263 5.28 -17.77 -10.38
CA GLU A 263 5.68 -18.29 -11.70
C GLU A 263 4.81 -19.45 -12.17
N GLY A 264 4.48 -20.36 -11.25
CA GLY A 264 3.59 -21.48 -11.53
C GLY A 264 2.21 -20.99 -11.99
N MET A 265 1.67 -19.95 -11.34
CA MET A 265 0.38 -19.36 -11.74
C MET A 265 0.47 -18.64 -13.10
N GLY A 266 1.57 -17.94 -13.38
CA GLY A 266 1.75 -17.20 -14.64
C GLY A 266 2.03 -18.08 -15.87
N LYS A 267 2.66 -19.26 -15.70
CA LYS A 267 2.97 -20.18 -16.82
C LYS A 267 1.72 -20.77 -17.48
N SER A 268 0.60 -20.87 -16.77
CA SER A 268 -0.68 -21.27 -17.37
C SER A 268 -1.23 -20.25 -18.38
N GLY A 269 -0.67 -19.03 -18.43
CA GLY A 269 -1.07 -17.92 -19.33
C GLY A 269 -0.03 -17.48 -20.36
N GLY A 270 1.05 -18.24 -20.60
CA GLY A 270 1.97 -18.01 -21.74
C GLY A 270 3.18 -17.10 -21.48
N SER A 271 3.17 -16.29 -20.42
CA SER A 271 4.34 -15.56 -19.90
C SER A 271 4.11 -15.25 -18.42
N GLY A 272 5.12 -15.39 -17.55
CA GLY A 272 4.96 -15.14 -16.12
C GLY A 272 4.34 -13.76 -15.82
N PHE A 273 3.62 -13.63 -14.70
CA PHE A 273 2.95 -12.38 -14.37
C PHE A 273 3.94 -11.23 -14.14
N LYS A 274 3.65 -10.07 -14.72
CA LYS A 274 4.33 -8.81 -14.42
C LYS A 274 3.54 -8.08 -13.34
N LEU A 275 3.69 -8.52 -12.10
CA LEU A 275 2.96 -7.99 -10.94
C LEU A 275 3.59 -6.71 -10.42
N TYR A 276 2.77 -5.88 -9.78
CA TYR A 276 3.23 -4.66 -9.11
C TYR A 276 3.80 -5.00 -7.74
N ASN A 277 5.13 -5.03 -7.65
CA ASN A 277 5.88 -5.35 -6.45
C ASN A 277 6.09 -4.09 -5.62
N PHE A 278 5.77 -4.16 -4.34
CA PHE A 278 5.96 -3.08 -3.38
C PHE A 278 6.36 -3.65 -2.02
N VAL A 279 6.89 -2.80 -1.15
CA VAL A 279 7.27 -3.16 0.23
C VAL A 279 6.45 -2.40 1.28
N ASP A 280 5.83 -1.29 0.86
CA ASP A 280 4.81 -0.55 1.60
C ASP A 280 3.95 0.31 0.66
N ASN A 281 2.83 0.83 1.18
CA ASN A 281 1.90 1.72 0.49
C ASN A 281 1.03 2.48 1.53
N HIS A 282 -0.03 3.15 1.07
CA HIS A 282 -0.91 3.94 1.93
C HIS A 282 -1.86 3.13 2.83
N ASP A 283 -1.88 1.79 2.72
CA ASP A 283 -2.75 0.88 3.47
C ASP A 283 -1.98 -0.17 4.29
N VAL A 284 -0.65 -0.22 4.19
CA VAL A 284 0.18 -1.13 4.98
C VAL A 284 1.29 -0.36 5.71
N GLU A 285 1.67 -0.89 6.87
CA GLU A 285 2.75 -0.31 7.68
C GLU A 285 4.04 -0.13 6.87
N ARG A 286 4.71 1.01 7.06
CA ARG A 286 5.92 1.37 6.31
C ARG A 286 7.02 0.33 6.51
N ILE A 287 7.75 0.03 5.43
CA ILE A 287 8.74 -1.05 5.43
C ILE A 287 9.83 -0.80 6.48
N TYR A 288 10.27 0.46 6.60
CA TYR A 288 11.30 0.81 7.57
C TYR A 288 10.82 0.55 8.99
N THR A 289 9.54 0.75 9.30
CA THR A 289 8.94 0.41 10.60
C THR A 289 8.79 -1.11 10.79
N LYS A 290 8.32 -1.84 9.76
CA LYS A 290 8.10 -3.28 9.81
C LYS A 290 9.36 -4.10 10.04
N LEU A 291 10.51 -3.63 9.55
CA LEU A 291 11.77 -4.35 9.70
C LEU A 291 12.27 -4.28 11.13
N LEU A 292 12.49 -5.45 11.74
CA LEU A 292 13.06 -5.59 13.08
C LEU A 292 14.54 -5.17 13.08
N ASN A 293 15.27 -5.56 12.04
CA ASN A 293 16.64 -5.10 11.78
C ASN A 293 16.63 -4.07 10.64
N LYS A 294 16.96 -2.80 10.93
CA LYS A 294 16.97 -1.73 9.92
C LYS A 294 18.01 -1.95 8.82
N ALA A 295 19.07 -2.70 9.10
CA ALA A 295 20.06 -3.08 8.09
C ALA A 295 19.46 -3.96 6.98
N HIS A 296 18.36 -4.66 7.25
CA HIS A 296 17.64 -5.43 6.22
C HIS A 296 16.95 -4.54 5.16
N PHE A 297 16.91 -3.22 5.34
CA PHE A 297 16.42 -2.31 4.30
C PHE A 297 17.16 -2.52 2.98
N THR A 298 18.48 -2.77 3.04
CA THR A 298 19.31 -3.01 1.85
C THR A 298 18.92 -4.25 1.07
N PRO A 299 18.98 -5.48 1.63
CA PRO A 299 18.62 -6.69 0.89
C PRO A 299 17.14 -6.71 0.47
N VAL A 300 16.22 -6.12 1.25
CA VAL A 300 14.80 -6.00 0.84
C VAL A 300 14.66 -5.20 -0.46
N HIS A 301 15.31 -4.04 -0.56
CA HIS A 301 15.20 -3.22 -1.76
C HIS A 301 15.97 -3.80 -2.95
N ILE A 302 17.09 -4.49 -2.72
CA ILE A 302 17.75 -5.26 -3.79
C ILE A 302 16.77 -6.28 -4.37
N LEU A 303 16.08 -7.05 -3.52
CA LEU A 303 15.08 -8.02 -3.99
C LEU A 303 13.89 -7.35 -4.68
N LEU A 304 13.38 -6.22 -4.16
CA LEU A 304 12.29 -5.46 -4.78
C LEU A 304 12.60 -5.09 -6.24
N TYR A 305 13.82 -4.59 -6.51
CA TYR A 305 14.22 -4.13 -7.85
C TYR A 305 14.62 -5.26 -8.81
N THR A 306 14.95 -6.45 -8.29
CA THR A 306 15.56 -7.53 -9.08
C THR A 306 14.70 -8.78 -9.25
N MET A 307 13.69 -8.97 -8.39
CA MET A 307 12.69 -10.01 -8.56
C MET A 307 11.81 -9.77 -9.81
N PRO A 308 11.26 -10.82 -10.44
CA PRO A 308 10.28 -10.66 -11.49
C PRO A 308 9.07 -9.81 -11.06
N GLY A 309 8.69 -8.86 -11.91
CA GLY A 309 7.65 -7.88 -11.65
C GLY A 309 8.13 -6.44 -11.84
N ILE A 310 7.26 -5.52 -11.48
CA ILE A 310 7.40 -4.08 -11.66
C ILE A 310 7.56 -3.46 -10.25
N PRO A 311 8.75 -2.94 -9.90
CA PRO A 311 8.99 -2.38 -8.56
C PRO A 311 8.26 -1.04 -8.38
N SER A 312 7.85 -0.78 -7.15
CA SER A 312 7.33 0.51 -6.73
C SER A 312 7.88 0.97 -5.39
N ILE A 313 8.15 2.28 -5.31
CA ILE A 313 8.50 2.99 -4.10
C ILE A 313 7.30 3.83 -3.67
N TYR A 314 6.92 3.77 -2.40
CA TYR A 314 5.92 4.65 -1.83
C TYR A 314 6.59 5.90 -1.25
N TYR A 315 5.98 7.06 -1.44
CA TYR A 315 6.63 8.33 -1.13
C TYR A 315 7.10 8.41 0.33
N GLY A 316 8.36 8.79 0.50
CA GLY A 316 9.04 8.84 1.79
C GLY A 316 9.76 7.55 2.20
N SER A 317 9.45 6.40 1.60
CA SER A 317 10.16 5.14 1.86
C SER A 317 11.63 5.24 1.45
N GLU A 318 11.92 6.03 0.42
CA GLU A 318 13.28 6.38 -0.02
C GLU A 318 14.08 7.22 0.98
N PHE A 319 13.40 7.89 1.90
CA PHE A 319 14.05 8.60 3.02
C PHE A 319 14.10 7.75 4.29
N ALA A 320 13.63 6.51 4.23
CA ALA A 320 13.47 5.60 5.37
C ALA A 320 12.57 6.19 6.48
N ILE A 321 11.47 6.85 6.12
CA ILE A 321 10.52 7.35 7.13
C ILE A 321 9.73 6.20 7.78
N GLU A 322 9.38 6.40 9.03
CA GLU A 322 8.56 5.47 9.81
C GLU A 322 7.07 5.82 9.71
N GLY A 323 6.22 4.82 9.91
CA GLY A 323 4.77 4.97 9.93
C GLY A 323 4.10 3.66 10.30
N ARG A 324 3.39 3.63 11.44
CA ARG A 324 2.73 2.43 11.99
C ARG A 324 1.29 2.34 11.55
N LYS A 325 0.82 1.17 11.12
CA LYS A 325 -0.62 1.00 10.85
C LYS A 325 -1.39 0.95 12.17
N GLU A 326 -2.30 1.89 12.38
CA GLU A 326 -3.14 1.95 13.58
C GLU A 326 -4.48 1.24 13.35
N LYS A 327 -5.19 0.89 14.43
CA LYS A 327 -6.47 0.17 14.32
C LYS A 327 -7.57 0.99 13.65
N SER A 328 -7.54 2.31 13.80
CA SER A 328 -8.61 3.23 13.38
C SER A 328 -8.12 4.37 12.49
N SER A 329 -6.87 4.34 12.05
CA SER A 329 -6.25 5.43 11.29
C SER A 329 -5.07 4.95 10.47
N ASP A 330 -5.01 5.41 9.22
CA ASP A 330 -3.85 5.26 8.34
C ASP A 330 -3.06 6.59 8.20
N ALA A 331 -3.34 7.60 9.03
CA ALA A 331 -2.73 8.94 8.91
C ALA A 331 -1.20 8.90 9.03
N SER A 332 -0.67 8.05 9.90
CA SER A 332 0.77 7.77 10.05
C SER A 332 1.42 7.19 8.79
N LEU A 333 0.65 6.55 7.91
CA LEU A 333 1.11 6.02 6.62
C LEU A 333 1.11 7.11 5.54
N ARG A 334 0.38 8.20 5.76
CA ARG A 334 0.11 9.27 4.79
C ARG A 334 0.59 10.64 5.30
N PRO A 335 1.85 10.76 5.77
CA PRO A 335 2.36 12.01 6.32
C PRO A 335 2.53 13.08 5.24
N ALA A 336 2.49 14.34 5.67
CA ALA A 336 2.96 15.47 4.88
C ALA A 336 4.48 15.44 4.79
N LEU A 337 5.03 15.69 3.60
CA LEU A 337 6.47 15.79 3.39
C LEU A 337 6.78 17.02 2.54
N GLU A 338 7.78 17.79 2.97
CA GLU A 338 8.34 18.86 2.16
C GLU A 338 9.66 18.39 1.56
N LEU A 339 9.76 18.37 0.22
CA LEU A 339 10.98 17.90 -0.45
C LEU A 339 12.22 18.73 -0.06
N GLY A 340 12.04 19.99 0.35
CA GLY A 340 13.10 20.85 0.84
C GLY A 340 13.89 20.27 2.02
N ASP A 341 13.24 19.49 2.88
CA ASP A 341 13.88 18.79 4.01
C ASP A 341 14.80 17.65 3.55
N PHE A 342 14.64 17.20 2.29
CA PHE A 342 15.33 16.06 1.70
C PHE A 342 16.14 16.43 0.44
N LYS A 343 16.37 17.73 0.17
CA LYS A 343 16.99 18.21 -1.07
C LYS A 343 18.35 17.59 -1.41
N ASP A 344 19.12 17.18 -0.40
CA ASP A 344 20.44 16.55 -0.54
C ASP A 344 20.39 15.05 -0.21
N ALA A 345 19.21 14.43 -0.13
CA ALA A 345 19.05 13.04 0.30
C ALA A 345 19.78 12.05 -0.60
N VAL A 346 19.79 12.27 -1.92
CA VAL A 346 20.57 11.44 -2.88
C VAL A 346 22.08 11.49 -2.59
N LYS A 347 22.58 12.51 -1.90
CA LYS A 347 23.99 12.59 -1.48
C LYS A 347 24.21 12.11 -0.05
N ASN A 348 23.31 12.48 0.86
CA ASN A 348 23.55 12.39 2.30
C ASN A 348 22.77 11.26 3.00
N ASN A 349 21.66 10.77 2.42
CA ASN A 349 20.86 9.69 2.98
C ASN A 349 21.23 8.34 2.34
N PRO A 350 21.75 7.36 3.12
CA PRO A 350 22.08 6.03 2.61
C PRO A 350 20.91 5.29 1.93
N ALA A 351 19.68 5.44 2.46
CA ALA A 351 18.49 4.81 1.89
C ALA A 351 18.19 5.37 0.49
N THR A 352 18.25 6.69 0.35
CA THR A 352 17.99 7.37 -0.92
C THR A 352 19.09 7.07 -1.93
N ARG A 353 20.36 7.03 -1.51
CA ARG A 353 21.49 6.58 -2.34
C ARG A 353 21.28 5.17 -2.88
N LEU A 354 20.89 4.24 -2.03
CA LEU A 354 20.62 2.86 -2.42
C LEU A 354 19.50 2.80 -3.48
N ILE A 355 18.37 3.45 -3.23
CA ILE A 355 17.22 3.43 -4.15
C ILE A 355 17.58 4.07 -5.49
N ALA A 356 18.28 5.20 -5.48
CA ALA A 356 18.78 5.83 -6.71
C ALA A 356 19.76 4.92 -7.48
N ALA A 357 20.67 4.25 -6.77
CA ALA A 357 21.58 3.29 -7.36
C ALA A 357 20.83 2.11 -7.99
N LEU A 358 19.84 1.54 -7.29
CA LEU A 358 19.01 0.45 -7.80
C LEU A 358 18.18 0.84 -9.02
N GLY A 359 17.61 2.06 -9.03
CA GLY A 359 16.93 2.61 -10.21
C GLY A 359 17.87 2.74 -11.42
N LYS A 360 19.09 3.21 -11.21
CA LYS A 360 20.14 3.29 -12.24
C LYS A 360 20.58 1.89 -12.73
N VAL A 361 20.73 0.92 -11.83
CA VAL A 361 21.07 -0.46 -12.21
C VAL A 361 19.96 -1.08 -13.04
N ARG A 362 18.71 -0.99 -12.60
CA ARG A 362 17.56 -1.57 -13.31
C ARG A 362 17.37 -0.97 -14.70
N SER A 363 17.46 0.35 -14.84
CA SER A 363 17.34 1.03 -16.16
C SER A 363 18.45 0.67 -17.15
N ARG A 364 19.60 0.17 -16.69
CA ARG A 364 20.74 -0.24 -17.53
C ARG A 364 20.85 -1.76 -17.72
N THR A 365 19.94 -2.53 -17.12
CA THR A 365 20.04 -3.99 -17.06
C THR A 365 18.71 -4.61 -17.48
N PRO A 366 18.43 -4.71 -18.81
CA PRO A 366 17.17 -5.23 -19.34
C PRO A 366 16.80 -6.63 -18.83
N GLU A 367 17.80 -7.44 -18.44
CA GLU A 367 17.59 -8.75 -17.83
C GLU A 367 16.72 -8.66 -16.56
N LEU A 368 16.80 -7.58 -15.79
CA LEU A 368 15.97 -7.38 -14.58
C LEU A 368 14.49 -7.09 -14.91
N SER A 369 14.20 -6.58 -16.10
CA SER A 369 12.85 -6.29 -16.58
C SER A 369 12.25 -7.49 -17.34
N TYR A 370 13.04 -8.12 -18.20
CA TYR A 370 12.56 -9.11 -19.16
C TYR A 370 13.00 -10.55 -18.89
N GLY A 371 14.01 -10.73 -18.05
CA GLY A 371 14.67 -12.02 -17.93
C GLY A 371 13.86 -13.04 -17.14
N ASP A 372 13.97 -14.31 -17.54
CA ASP A 372 13.45 -15.42 -16.74
C ASP A 372 14.24 -15.55 -15.44
N TYR A 373 13.55 -15.95 -14.38
CA TYR A 373 14.14 -16.16 -13.07
C TYR A 373 14.58 -17.61 -12.91
N ARG A 374 15.78 -17.80 -12.36
CA ARG A 374 16.32 -19.10 -12.00
C ARG A 374 17.03 -19.04 -10.66
N GLU A 375 16.57 -19.84 -9.71
CA GLU A 375 17.24 -20.00 -8.42
C GLU A 375 18.61 -20.67 -8.57
N LEU A 376 19.62 -20.12 -7.88
CA LEU A 376 21.00 -20.63 -7.89
C LEU A 376 21.45 -21.17 -6.53
N LEU A 377 21.12 -20.46 -5.45
CA LEU A 377 21.44 -20.85 -4.08
C LEU A 377 20.34 -20.36 -3.14
N LEU A 378 19.93 -21.22 -2.22
CA LEU A 378 18.93 -20.89 -1.21
C LEU A 378 19.30 -21.51 0.12
N THR A 379 19.51 -20.66 1.12
CA THR A 379 19.59 -21.02 2.54
C THR A 379 18.53 -20.22 3.30
N ASN A 380 18.51 -20.34 4.64
CA ASN A 380 17.66 -19.49 5.47
C ASN A 380 18.00 -17.99 5.30
N ARG A 381 19.30 -17.66 5.17
CA ARG A 381 19.81 -16.28 5.27
C ARG A 381 20.51 -15.75 4.02
N GLN A 382 20.82 -16.64 3.08
CA GLN A 382 21.49 -16.31 1.83
C GLN A 382 20.66 -16.78 0.66
N TYR A 383 20.56 -15.93 -0.35
CA TYR A 383 19.75 -16.21 -1.51
C TYR A 383 20.43 -15.65 -2.74
N ALA A 384 20.53 -16.48 -3.76
CA ALA A 384 21.02 -16.09 -5.06
C ALA A 384 20.16 -16.68 -6.18
N PHE A 385 19.93 -15.87 -7.20
CA PHE A 385 19.20 -16.25 -8.40
C PHE A 385 19.77 -15.52 -9.61
N SER A 386 19.51 -16.02 -10.81
CA SER A 386 19.80 -15.32 -12.05
C SER A 386 18.54 -14.78 -12.71
N ARG A 387 18.72 -13.69 -13.47
CA ARG A 387 17.78 -13.16 -14.45
C ARG A 387 18.41 -13.31 -15.83
N ASN A 388 17.81 -14.11 -16.71
CA ASN A 388 18.41 -14.44 -18.01
C ASN A 388 17.59 -13.84 -19.15
N HIS A 389 18.24 -13.13 -20.07
CA HIS A 389 17.57 -12.57 -21.24
C HIS A 389 18.54 -12.48 -22.41
N ASN A 390 18.12 -12.93 -23.59
CA ASN A 390 18.92 -12.89 -24.83
C ASN A 390 20.36 -13.43 -24.68
N GLY A 391 20.52 -14.55 -23.95
CA GLY A 391 21.82 -15.20 -23.74
C GLY A 391 22.72 -14.53 -22.69
N ARG A 392 22.30 -13.40 -22.12
CA ARG A 392 22.95 -12.75 -20.98
C ARG A 392 22.30 -13.22 -19.69
N SER A 393 23.10 -13.35 -18.63
CA SER A 393 22.66 -13.81 -17.32
C SER A 393 23.21 -12.90 -16.25
N VAL A 394 22.32 -12.21 -15.54
CA VAL A 394 22.64 -11.34 -14.40
C VAL A 394 22.39 -12.14 -13.13
N ILE A 395 23.33 -12.13 -12.19
CA ILE A 395 23.24 -12.89 -10.94
C ILE A 395 22.99 -11.92 -9.80
N VAL A 396 21.99 -12.20 -8.97
CA VAL A 396 21.65 -11.40 -7.79
C VAL A 396 22.02 -12.20 -6.56
N THR A 397 22.64 -11.57 -5.58
CA THR A 397 23.00 -12.19 -4.31
C THR A 397 22.58 -11.30 -3.16
N VAL A 398 21.91 -11.87 -2.15
CA VAL A 398 21.55 -11.16 -0.91
C VAL A 398 21.89 -12.02 0.31
N ASN A 399 22.27 -11.33 1.38
CA ASN A 399 22.60 -11.91 2.68
C ASN A 399 21.91 -11.08 3.77
N ASN A 400 20.97 -11.68 4.48
CA ASN A 400 20.36 -11.07 5.67
C ASN A 400 20.98 -11.58 6.97
N ASP A 401 22.17 -12.19 6.94
CA ASP A 401 22.91 -12.49 8.15
C ASP A 401 23.76 -11.30 8.60
N ASP A 402 24.19 -11.28 9.86
CA ASP A 402 25.07 -10.23 10.39
C ASP A 402 26.52 -10.42 9.93
N GLY A 403 26.92 -11.68 9.70
CA GLY A 403 28.23 -12.04 9.17
C GLY A 403 28.27 -12.01 7.64
N SER A 404 29.47 -11.86 7.08
CA SER A 404 29.67 -12.06 5.64
C SER A 404 29.55 -13.55 5.26
N TYR A 405 29.19 -13.82 4.01
CA TYR A 405 29.05 -15.17 3.49
C TYR A 405 29.62 -15.29 2.08
N THR A 406 30.45 -16.30 1.84
CA THR A 406 31.00 -16.59 0.51
C THR A 406 30.12 -17.59 -0.24
N MET A 407 29.56 -17.16 -1.37
CA MET A 407 28.76 -18.00 -2.26
C MET A 407 29.61 -18.48 -3.44
N THR A 408 29.44 -19.74 -3.84
CA THR A 408 29.95 -20.26 -5.12
C THR A 408 28.74 -20.51 -6.00
N LEU A 409 28.62 -19.77 -7.10
CA LEU A 409 27.42 -19.71 -7.92
C LEU A 409 27.73 -20.06 -9.38
N PRO A 410 26.88 -20.85 -10.06
CA PRO A 410 27.06 -21.13 -11.47
C PRO A 410 26.96 -19.82 -12.26
N ALA A 411 27.97 -19.58 -13.10
CA ALA A 411 28.00 -18.45 -14.00
C ALA A 411 27.13 -18.72 -15.24
N GLY A 412 26.73 -17.64 -15.91
CA GLY A 412 26.21 -17.70 -17.28
C GLY A 412 27.34 -17.85 -18.30
N ASN A 413 27.10 -17.35 -19.51
CA ASN A 413 28.05 -17.47 -20.64
C ASN A 413 29.18 -16.41 -20.62
N ALA A 414 29.33 -15.64 -19.56
CA ALA A 414 30.30 -14.55 -19.47
C ALA A 414 31.62 -15.02 -18.85
N PRO A 415 32.78 -14.47 -19.25
CA PRO A 415 34.08 -14.81 -18.67
C PRO A 415 34.30 -14.16 -17.30
N SER A 416 33.61 -13.05 -17.02
CA SER A 416 33.70 -12.30 -15.77
C SER A 416 32.44 -11.49 -15.52
N TYR A 417 32.27 -11.09 -14.27
CA TYR A 417 31.13 -10.33 -13.76
C TYR A 417 31.62 -9.11 -12.98
N MET A 418 30.84 -8.04 -13.00
CA MET A 418 31.04 -6.85 -12.19
C MET A 418 29.82 -6.62 -11.29
N GLY A 419 30.05 -6.32 -10.01
CA GLY A 419 29.02 -5.86 -9.10
C GLY A 419 28.51 -4.50 -9.55
N ALA A 420 27.24 -4.39 -9.91
CA ALA A 420 26.66 -3.16 -10.45
C ALA A 420 26.58 -2.05 -9.38
N LEU A 421 26.53 -2.40 -8.10
CA LEU A 421 26.59 -1.44 -7.01
C LEU A 421 28.04 -1.14 -6.62
N SER A 422 28.82 -2.16 -6.24
CA SER A 422 30.18 -2.00 -5.70
C SER A 422 31.27 -1.71 -6.73
N GLY A 423 31.11 -2.18 -7.97
CA GLY A 423 32.16 -2.20 -8.99
C GLY A 423 33.17 -3.33 -8.83
N GLU A 424 33.01 -4.22 -7.85
CA GLU A 424 33.88 -5.37 -7.66
C GLU A 424 33.81 -6.29 -8.89
N CYS A 425 34.96 -6.71 -9.41
CA CYS A 425 35.04 -7.61 -10.56
C CYS A 425 35.46 -9.01 -10.11
N VAL A 426 34.76 -10.03 -10.60
CA VAL A 426 35.05 -11.44 -10.34
C VAL A 426 35.15 -12.22 -11.65
N ASN A 427 36.15 -13.09 -11.76
CA ASN A 427 36.35 -13.95 -12.92
C ASN A 427 35.62 -15.28 -12.75
N VAL A 428 35.16 -15.84 -13.86
CA VAL A 428 34.57 -17.18 -13.87
C VAL A 428 35.68 -18.23 -13.88
N SER A 429 35.64 -19.14 -12.92
CA SER A 429 36.57 -20.27 -12.80
C SER A 429 35.79 -21.56 -12.64
N GLY A 430 36.09 -22.56 -13.47
CA GLY A 430 35.39 -23.84 -13.46
C GLY A 430 33.87 -23.71 -13.68
N GLY A 431 33.42 -22.70 -14.43
CA GLY A 431 31.99 -22.42 -14.68
C GLY A 431 31.26 -21.72 -13.53
N ASN A 432 31.96 -21.27 -12.49
CA ASN A 432 31.37 -20.60 -11.33
C ASN A 432 32.01 -19.24 -11.06
N ILE A 433 31.26 -18.34 -10.43
CA ILE A 433 31.80 -17.19 -9.70
C ILE A 433 31.86 -17.52 -8.20
N GLN A 434 32.85 -16.96 -7.52
CA GLN A 434 32.95 -16.98 -6.07
C GLN A 434 32.89 -15.55 -5.55
N VAL A 435 31.89 -15.24 -4.72
CA VAL A 435 31.60 -13.88 -4.27
C VAL A 435 31.39 -13.86 -2.76
N THR A 436 31.90 -12.84 -2.07
CA THR A 436 31.69 -12.66 -0.63
C THR A 436 30.71 -11.52 -0.39
N VAL A 437 29.50 -11.86 0.06
CA VAL A 437 28.46 -10.89 0.35
C VAL A 437 28.55 -10.47 1.81
N GLN A 438 28.65 -9.17 2.06
CA GLN A 438 28.70 -8.64 3.43
C GLN A 438 27.39 -8.91 4.19
N GLY A 439 27.43 -8.83 5.51
CA GLY A 439 26.24 -8.93 6.34
C GLY A 439 25.21 -7.86 5.99
N ASN A 440 23.93 -8.22 6.02
CA ASN A 440 22.80 -7.32 5.76
C ASN A 440 22.93 -6.52 4.44
N SER A 441 23.38 -7.20 3.37
CA SER A 441 23.74 -6.57 2.09
C SER A 441 23.42 -7.48 0.90
N GLY A 442 23.74 -7.01 -0.29
CA GLY A 442 23.62 -7.77 -1.53
C GLY A 442 24.30 -7.06 -2.69
N GLU A 443 24.26 -7.71 -3.86
CA GLU A 443 24.89 -7.22 -5.09
C GLU A 443 24.13 -7.74 -6.32
N ILE A 444 24.24 -7.00 -7.43
CA ILE A 444 23.77 -7.38 -8.76
C ILE A 444 24.98 -7.57 -9.67
N TRP A 445 25.39 -8.80 -9.90
CA TRP A 445 26.51 -9.17 -10.74
C TRP A 445 26.09 -9.19 -12.21
N VAL A 446 26.59 -8.21 -12.96
CA VAL A 446 26.33 -8.09 -14.40
C VAL A 446 27.51 -8.64 -15.21
N PRO A 447 27.27 -9.33 -16.34
CA PRO A 447 28.32 -9.74 -17.27
C PRO A 447 29.19 -8.55 -17.70
N VAL A 448 30.51 -8.73 -17.72
CA VAL A 448 31.43 -7.74 -18.30
C VAL A 448 31.56 -7.99 -19.79
N ASP A 449 31.13 -7.03 -20.60
CA ASP A 449 31.38 -7.03 -22.04
C ASP A 449 32.61 -6.17 -22.35
N PRO A 450 33.56 -6.65 -23.18
CA PRO A 450 34.78 -5.90 -23.53
C PRO A 450 34.50 -4.53 -24.17
N ASP A 451 33.36 -4.41 -24.85
CA ASP A 451 32.98 -3.22 -25.62
C ASP A 451 32.05 -2.27 -24.83
N GLU A 452 31.57 -2.67 -23.65
CA GLU A 452 30.60 -1.90 -22.86
C GLU A 452 31.26 -1.27 -21.62
N LYS A 453 31.45 0.05 -21.65
CA LYS A 453 31.89 0.79 -20.46
C LYS A 453 30.73 0.92 -19.48
N ARG A 454 30.72 0.09 -18.43
CA ARG A 454 29.80 0.21 -17.30
C ARG A 454 30.50 0.82 -16.09
N GLU A 455 29.88 1.83 -15.52
CA GLU A 455 30.29 2.42 -14.23
C GLU A 455 29.39 1.90 -13.11
N PRO A 456 29.94 1.64 -11.91
CA PRO A 456 29.14 1.25 -10.76
C PRO A 456 28.12 2.34 -10.40
N ALA A 457 26.99 1.91 -9.87
CA ALA A 457 25.93 2.79 -9.40
C ALA A 457 26.21 3.37 -8.00
N GLY A 458 27.16 2.78 -7.26
CA GLY A 458 27.55 3.16 -5.90
C GLY A 458 27.30 2.01 -4.92
N ALA A 459 28.30 1.68 -4.11
CA ALA A 459 28.22 0.57 -3.16
C ALA A 459 27.14 0.84 -2.10
N PRO A 460 26.33 -0.16 -1.71
CA PRO A 460 25.35 0.03 -0.67
C PRO A 460 26.07 0.25 0.67
N GLU A 461 25.80 1.37 1.31
CA GLU A 461 26.14 1.53 2.72
C GLU A 461 25.10 0.77 3.56
N VAL A 462 25.58 -0.11 4.45
CA VAL A 462 24.69 -0.85 5.33
C VAL A 462 23.99 0.14 6.26
N ILE A 463 22.66 0.14 6.22
CA ILE A 463 21.83 1.09 6.98
C ILE A 463 21.72 0.59 8.42
N VAL A 464 22.73 0.92 9.23
CA VAL A 464 22.70 0.70 10.67
C VAL A 464 21.82 1.78 11.32
N SER A 465 21.01 1.41 12.30
CA SER A 465 19.97 2.26 12.92
C SER A 465 20.41 3.71 13.18
N GLY A 466 19.51 4.67 12.91
CA GLY A 466 19.72 6.08 13.28
C GLY A 466 19.74 7.09 12.12
N ILE A 467 18.95 6.91 11.06
CA ILE A 467 18.64 8.02 10.15
C ILE A 467 17.73 8.99 10.91
N SER A 468 18.31 10.10 11.39
CA SER A 468 17.55 11.21 11.98
C SER A 468 16.73 11.88 10.87
N VAL A 469 15.53 11.37 10.62
CA VAL A 469 14.52 12.13 9.90
C VAL A 469 13.85 13.04 10.93
N LYS A 470 14.03 14.35 10.80
CA LYS A 470 13.26 15.30 11.60
C LYS A 470 11.80 15.20 11.15
N SER A 471 10.99 14.42 11.85
CA SER A 471 9.53 14.47 11.68
C SER A 471 9.03 15.82 12.18
N ALA A 472 8.68 16.74 11.27
CA ALA A 472 7.97 17.96 11.61
C ALA A 472 6.52 17.60 11.98
N GLY A 473 6.27 17.36 13.27
CA GLY A 473 4.95 16.92 13.73
C GLY A 473 4.77 16.93 15.24
N SER A 474 5.38 17.86 15.96
CA SER A 474 4.99 18.16 17.35
C SER A 474 4.14 19.42 17.34
N GLN A 475 2.84 19.23 17.58
CA GLN A 475 1.87 20.30 17.80
C GLN A 475 2.42 21.32 18.80
N LYS A 476 2.65 22.56 18.35
CA LYS A 476 2.81 23.70 19.25
C LYS A 476 1.49 23.88 20.01
N LYS A 477 1.49 23.59 21.31
CA LYS A 477 0.44 24.07 22.22
C LYS A 477 0.39 25.60 22.13
N PRO A 478 -0.79 26.24 22.10
CA PRO A 478 -0.88 27.68 22.23
C PRO A 478 -0.39 28.10 23.62
N GLU A 479 0.53 29.07 23.66
CA GLU A 479 0.90 29.78 24.88
C GLU A 479 -0.25 30.69 25.31
N ASP A 480 -0.97 30.30 26.36
CA ASP A 480 -1.85 31.22 27.08
C ASP A 480 -0.99 32.22 27.85
N LYS A 481 -0.98 33.45 27.37
CA LYS A 481 -0.55 34.63 28.11
C LYS A 481 -1.66 35.00 29.09
N GLU A 482 -1.50 34.66 30.37
CA GLU A 482 -2.19 35.38 31.43
C GLU A 482 -1.22 36.03 32.40
N LYS A 483 -1.40 37.34 32.52
CA LYS A 483 -0.61 38.28 33.30
C LYS A 483 -0.89 38.10 34.79
N THR A 484 0.21 38.15 35.53
CA THR A 484 0.33 38.48 36.95
C THR A 484 -0.69 39.50 37.46
N GLY A 485 -1.46 39.10 38.48
CA GLY A 485 -2.17 39.99 39.41
C GLY A 485 -1.84 39.57 40.84
N GLN A 486 -1.16 40.45 41.58
CA GLN A 486 -0.84 40.35 43.00
C GLN A 486 -2.06 40.61 43.90
N ASN A 487 -1.92 40.20 45.18
CA ASN A 487 -2.73 40.44 46.38
C ASN A 487 -3.55 39.21 46.79
N GLY A 488 -3.51 38.69 48.01
CA GLY A 488 -2.81 39.05 49.24
C GLY A 488 -3.43 38.26 50.41
N ALA A 489 -2.58 37.81 51.33
CA ALA A 489 -2.77 37.56 52.78
C ALA A 489 -3.93 36.71 53.36
N GLY A 490 -3.55 35.85 54.31
CA GLY A 490 -4.32 35.49 55.53
C GLY A 490 -5.01 34.11 55.47
N ALA A 491 -4.48 33.04 56.06
CA ALA A 491 -4.40 32.69 57.50
C ALA A 491 -5.61 31.87 58.03
N GLU A 492 -5.27 30.67 58.51
CA GLU A 492 -5.79 29.94 59.68
C GLU A 492 -7.24 29.37 59.75
N ALA A 493 -7.29 28.03 59.76
CA ALA A 493 -7.78 27.12 60.82
C ALA A 493 -9.09 27.41 61.60
N GLY A 494 -9.95 26.38 61.71
CA GLY A 494 -10.79 26.18 62.90
C GLY A 494 -12.14 25.49 62.73
N ALA A 495 -12.14 24.16 62.83
CA ALA A 495 -13.08 23.23 63.52
C ALA A 495 -14.61 23.50 63.65
N ALA A 496 -15.35 22.42 63.35
CA ALA A 496 -16.50 21.80 64.06
C ALA A 496 -17.82 22.61 64.22
N CYS A 497 -18.93 22.20 63.58
CA CYS A 497 -19.86 21.11 63.92
C CYS A 497 -21.09 21.65 64.68
N GLU A 498 -22.27 21.65 64.05
CA GLU A 498 -23.53 21.24 64.69
C GLU A 498 -24.69 21.16 63.69
N SER A 499 -25.64 20.30 64.03
CA SER A 499 -26.66 19.64 63.22
C SER A 499 -28.00 20.40 63.19
N LYS A 500 -28.82 20.14 62.15
CA LYS A 500 -30.18 19.62 62.30
C LYS A 500 -30.87 19.29 60.97
N GLU A 501 -31.63 18.21 61.06
CA GLU A 501 -32.58 17.58 60.13
C GLU A 501 -33.58 18.59 59.54
N GLY A 502 -34.23 18.39 58.39
CA GLY A 502 -34.28 17.28 57.44
C GLY A 502 -35.41 17.59 56.45
N GLU A 503 -35.36 17.03 55.24
CA GLU A 503 -36.54 16.50 54.53
C GLU A 503 -36.14 15.85 53.20
N LYS A 504 -36.88 14.81 52.87
CA LYS A 504 -36.57 13.73 51.91
C LYS A 504 -36.55 14.23 50.46
N LYS A 505 -35.50 13.86 49.72
CA LYS A 505 -35.53 13.71 48.25
C LYS A 505 -34.92 12.37 47.85
N GLU A 506 -35.56 11.76 46.86
CA GLU A 506 -35.27 10.47 46.24
C GLU A 506 -33.80 10.34 45.80
N PRO A 507 -33.18 9.15 45.88
CA PRO A 507 -31.79 8.99 45.47
C PRO A 507 -31.66 8.88 43.95
N GLU A 508 -30.88 9.80 43.39
CA GLU A 508 -30.26 9.65 42.07
C GLU A 508 -29.44 8.36 42.03
N LYS A 509 -29.72 7.52 41.03
CA LYS A 509 -28.90 6.36 40.69
C LYS A 509 -27.55 6.84 40.15
N LYS A 510 -26.47 6.49 40.87
CA LYS A 510 -25.12 6.41 40.31
C LYS A 510 -25.14 5.46 39.10
N GLY A 511 -24.84 5.98 37.92
CA GLY A 511 -24.62 5.21 36.69
C GLY A 511 -23.32 4.41 36.79
N ALA A 512 -23.41 3.15 36.38
CA ALA A 512 -22.47 2.08 36.64
C ALA A 512 -21.25 2.08 35.70
N GLU A 513 -20.06 1.99 36.27
CA GLU A 513 -18.80 1.65 35.58
C GLU A 513 -18.54 0.13 35.61
N THR A 514 -19.59 -0.69 35.77
CA THR A 514 -19.49 -2.16 35.98
C THR A 514 -20.18 -3.01 34.90
N ASP A 515 -20.55 -2.48 33.74
CA ASP A 515 -21.31 -3.25 32.74
C ASP A 515 -20.43 -3.90 31.64
N ASP A 516 -19.30 -3.29 31.27
CA ASP A 516 -18.57 -3.72 30.06
C ASP A 516 -17.75 -5.01 30.24
N ARG A 517 -17.07 -5.20 31.39
CA ARG A 517 -16.35 -6.45 31.67
C ARG A 517 -17.28 -7.64 31.86
N THR A 518 -18.38 -7.44 32.56
CA THR A 518 -19.39 -8.47 32.83
C THR A 518 -20.11 -8.88 31.55
N TYR A 519 -20.35 -7.93 30.64
CA TYR A 519 -20.87 -8.18 29.31
C TYR A 519 -19.89 -8.98 28.43
N GLN A 520 -18.61 -8.59 28.43
CA GLN A 520 -17.56 -9.32 27.69
C GLN A 520 -17.34 -10.75 28.21
N GLU A 521 -17.33 -10.93 29.53
CA GLU A 521 -17.24 -12.25 30.17
C GLU A 521 -18.46 -13.12 29.81
N GLY A 522 -19.66 -12.55 29.79
CA GLY A 522 -20.89 -13.24 29.34
C GLY A 522 -20.85 -13.64 27.87
N MET A 523 -20.28 -12.79 27.00
CA MET A 523 -20.09 -13.12 25.58
C MET A 523 -19.07 -14.24 25.36
N ILE A 524 -17.94 -14.22 26.09
CA ILE A 524 -16.93 -15.28 26.02
C ILE A 524 -17.52 -16.61 26.47
N ALA A 525 -18.24 -16.63 27.59
CA ALA A 525 -18.91 -17.84 28.09
C ALA A 525 -19.91 -18.40 27.07
N GLY A 526 -20.73 -17.54 26.46
CA GLY A 526 -21.68 -17.95 25.41
C GLY A 526 -21.00 -18.55 24.18
N LEU A 527 -19.84 -18.02 23.77
CA LEU A 527 -19.06 -18.56 22.64
C LEU A 527 -18.42 -19.91 22.98
N GLN A 528 -17.91 -20.08 24.20
CA GLN A 528 -17.34 -21.33 24.68
C GLN A 528 -18.41 -22.44 24.73
N GLU A 529 -19.61 -22.13 25.22
CA GLU A 529 -20.75 -23.07 25.22
C GLU A 529 -21.19 -23.44 23.80
N ALA A 530 -21.24 -22.47 22.88
CA ALA A 530 -21.58 -22.71 21.48
C ALA A 530 -20.57 -23.65 20.79
N ILE A 531 -19.27 -23.50 21.06
CA ILE A 531 -18.23 -24.39 20.52
C ILE A 531 -18.41 -25.81 21.04
N ILE A 532 -18.62 -25.98 22.35
CA ILE A 532 -18.83 -27.31 22.93
C ILE A 532 -20.09 -27.97 22.34
N ALA A 533 -21.19 -27.24 22.19
CA ALA A 533 -22.41 -27.78 21.59
C ALA A 533 -22.21 -28.21 20.12
N ILE A 534 -21.42 -27.47 19.35
CA ILE A 534 -21.04 -27.84 17.98
C ILE A 534 -20.17 -29.09 17.97
N MET A 535 -19.20 -29.18 18.89
CA MET A 535 -18.31 -30.34 19.00
C MET A 535 -19.07 -31.61 19.40
N GLU A 536 -20.02 -31.51 20.35
CA GLU A 536 -20.88 -32.63 20.77
C GLU A 536 -21.79 -33.13 19.64
N LYS A 537 -22.26 -32.22 18.78
CA LYS A 537 -23.03 -32.59 17.58
C LYS A 537 -22.18 -33.36 16.56
N ASN A 538 -20.88 -33.11 16.51
CA ASN A 538 -19.95 -33.70 15.55
C ASN A 538 -19.22 -34.95 16.08
N GLY A 539 -19.36 -35.29 17.37
CA GLY A 539 -18.79 -36.50 17.97
C GLY A 539 -18.63 -36.42 19.50
N PRO A 540 -18.12 -37.50 20.15
CA PRO A 540 -17.89 -37.49 21.59
C PRO A 540 -16.80 -36.49 21.98
N VAL A 541 -17.10 -35.60 22.92
CA VAL A 541 -16.18 -34.56 23.41
C VAL A 541 -15.48 -35.04 24.69
N THR A 542 -14.14 -35.08 24.66
CA THR A 542 -13.33 -35.47 25.82
C THR A 542 -13.14 -34.33 26.83
N ASP A 543 -12.81 -34.66 28.07
CA ASP A 543 -12.54 -33.65 29.13
C ASP A 543 -11.34 -32.74 28.83
N GLN A 544 -10.40 -33.21 28.00
CA GLN A 544 -9.30 -32.38 27.53
C GLN A 544 -9.79 -31.32 26.54
N MET A 545 -10.66 -31.72 25.60
CA MET A 545 -11.25 -30.81 24.61
C MET A 545 -12.12 -29.73 25.27
N ARG A 546 -12.89 -30.08 26.32
CA ARG A 546 -13.65 -29.08 27.08
C ARG A 546 -12.72 -28.07 27.77
N ARG A 547 -11.63 -28.56 28.37
CA ARG A 547 -10.61 -27.69 29.00
C ARG A 547 -9.96 -26.74 28.00
N ASP A 548 -9.63 -27.22 26.81
CA ASP A 548 -9.01 -26.39 25.77
C ASP A 548 -9.97 -25.26 25.30
N VAL A 549 -11.27 -25.53 25.25
CA VAL A 549 -12.29 -24.50 24.96
C VAL A 549 -12.42 -23.47 26.09
N TYR A 550 -12.55 -23.92 27.34
CA TYR A 550 -12.73 -23.00 28.47
C TYR A 550 -11.46 -22.20 28.83
N ASN A 551 -10.27 -22.73 28.54
CA ASN A 551 -9.01 -22.01 28.74
C ASN A 551 -8.79 -20.88 27.72
N ASN A 552 -9.53 -20.88 26.61
CA ASN A 552 -9.45 -19.82 25.61
C ASN A 552 -10.41 -18.68 25.98
N THR A 553 -9.87 -17.59 26.53
CA THR A 553 -10.62 -16.41 26.96
C THR A 553 -10.59 -15.27 25.93
N HIS A 554 -10.04 -15.49 24.73
CA HIS A 554 -9.95 -14.48 23.69
C HIS A 554 -11.14 -14.56 22.73
N HIS A 555 -12.01 -13.54 22.75
CA HIS A 555 -13.22 -13.46 21.93
C HIS A 555 -13.00 -13.77 20.43
N ASP A 556 -12.01 -13.12 19.80
CA ASP A 556 -11.76 -13.28 18.36
C ASP A 556 -11.23 -14.68 18.00
N SER A 557 -10.53 -15.31 18.94
CA SER A 557 -10.05 -16.69 18.80
C SER A 557 -11.23 -17.68 18.81
N LEU A 558 -12.18 -17.49 19.73
CA LEU A 558 -13.41 -18.30 19.81
C LEU A 558 -14.31 -18.13 18.58
N ILE A 559 -14.47 -16.89 18.08
CA ILE A 559 -15.22 -16.61 16.84
C ILE A 559 -14.57 -17.33 15.64
N THR A 560 -13.24 -17.32 15.56
CA THR A 560 -12.50 -18.01 14.49
C THR A 560 -12.65 -19.52 14.58
N TRP A 561 -12.67 -20.05 15.81
CA TRP A 561 -12.90 -21.48 16.05
C TRP A 561 -14.31 -21.92 15.66
N ILE A 562 -15.35 -21.14 15.98
CA ILE A 562 -16.72 -21.43 15.53
C ILE A 562 -16.79 -21.47 13.99
N LYS A 563 -16.10 -20.55 13.31
CA LYS A 563 -16.04 -20.51 11.85
C LYS A 563 -15.33 -21.71 11.24
N SER A 564 -14.41 -22.37 11.96
CA SER A 564 -13.68 -23.55 11.44
C SER A 564 -14.51 -24.83 11.45
N PHE A 565 -15.67 -24.87 12.12
CA PHE A 565 -16.59 -26.02 12.09
C PHE A 565 -17.59 -25.97 10.93
N ARG A 566 -17.50 -24.97 10.04
CA ARG A 566 -18.37 -24.84 8.85
C ARG A 566 -17.99 -25.77 7.72
#